data_AF-A0A1H4FJZ0-F1
#
_entry.id   AF-A0A1H4FJZ0-F1
#
_cell.length_a   1.000
_cell.length_b   1.000
_cell.length_c   1.000
_cell.angle_alpha   90.00
_cell.angle_beta   90.00
_cell.angle_gamma   90.00
#
_symmetry.space_group_name_H-M   'P 1'
#
loop_
_entity.id
_entity.type
_entity.pdbx_description
1 polymer ?
#
loop_
_entity_poly.entity_id
_entity_poly.type
_entity_poly.pdbx_seq_one_letter_code
_entity_poly.pdbx_strand_id
1 'polypeptide(L)'
;MQIHNEEEVLDITIKSNEDFIDNKWGKQLDDYKNYVKEYIKHYKKAQKGNEVSRALYPYMRVKWEALNDRLNTASNKNILTEKQIKKITKIKAKIINSCAE
;
A
#
# COMPACT_ATOMS: atom_id res chain seq x y z
N MET A 1 13.40 -46.63 -15.33
CA MET A 1 13.51 -45.25 -15.85
C MET A 1 12.11 -44.68 -15.95
N GLN A 2 11.63 -43.98 -14.92
CA GLN A 2 10.40 -43.19 -14.97
C GLN A 2 10.60 -42.02 -13.99
N ILE A 3 10.91 -40.84 -14.53
CA ILE A 3 10.86 -39.57 -13.80
C ILE A 3 9.72 -38.82 -14.48
N HIS A 4 8.57 -38.73 -13.84
CA HIS A 4 7.46 -37.86 -14.22
C HIS A 4 6.99 -37.16 -12.94
N ASN A 5 6.61 -35.89 -13.09
CA ASN A 5 5.84 -35.06 -12.13
C ASN A 5 6.59 -33.98 -11.34
N GLU A 6 7.55 -33.28 -11.96
CA GLU A 6 7.93 -31.93 -11.47
C GLU A 6 7.14 -30.80 -12.15
N GLU A 7 6.70 -30.98 -13.40
CA GLU A 7 5.97 -29.92 -14.13
C GLU A 7 4.52 -29.72 -13.66
N GLU A 8 3.87 -30.75 -13.13
CA GLU A 8 2.45 -30.69 -12.73
C GLU A 8 2.21 -29.90 -11.43
N VAL A 9 3.22 -29.81 -10.55
CA VAL A 9 3.12 -29.10 -9.26
C VAL A 9 3.16 -27.57 -9.43
N LEU A 10 3.85 -27.10 -10.47
CA LEU A 10 3.96 -25.67 -10.78
C LEU A 10 2.63 -25.08 -11.29
N ASP A 11 1.86 -25.81 -12.10
CA ASP A 11 0.60 -25.30 -12.68
C ASP A 11 -0.52 -25.16 -11.63
N ILE A 12 -0.57 -26.04 -10.64
CA ILE A 12 -1.59 -26.01 -9.57
C ILE A 12 -1.34 -24.85 -8.58
N THR A 13 -0.07 -24.50 -8.36
CA THR A 13 0.33 -23.37 -7.52
C THR A 13 0.00 -22.01 -8.16
N ILE A 14 -0.07 -21.97 -9.50
CA ILE A 14 -0.38 -20.75 -10.25
C ILE A 14 -1.90 -20.52 -10.35
N LYS A 15 -2.70 -21.59 -10.57
CA LYS A 15 -4.17 -21.49 -10.67
C LYS A 15 -4.89 -21.04 -9.39
N SER A 16 -4.30 -21.25 -8.22
CA SER A 16 -4.92 -20.88 -6.94
C SER A 16 -4.67 -19.41 -6.51
N ASN A 17 -3.90 -18.64 -7.30
CA ASN A 17 -3.53 -17.26 -6.96
C ASN A 17 -4.46 -16.18 -7.52
N GLU A 18 -5.43 -16.52 -8.36
CA GLU A 18 -6.37 -15.51 -8.88
C GLU A 18 -7.42 -15.07 -7.84
N ASP A 19 -7.70 -15.91 -6.83
CA ASP A 19 -8.66 -15.64 -5.76
C ASP A 19 -8.03 -15.16 -4.44
N PHE A 20 -6.69 -15.02 -4.36
CA PHE A 20 -6.02 -14.56 -3.13
C PHE A 20 -6.04 -13.02 -2.98
N ILE A 21 -7.22 -12.42 -3.18
CA ILE A 21 -7.54 -11.06 -2.74
C ILE A 21 -7.83 -11.10 -1.23
N ASP A 22 -6.97 -11.75 -0.43
CA ASP A 22 -7.06 -11.69 1.04
C ASP A 22 -5.73 -12.00 1.75
N ASN A 23 -4.58 -11.68 1.13
CA ASN A 23 -3.34 -11.66 1.90
C ASN A 23 -3.32 -10.44 2.85
N LYS A 24 -2.60 -10.55 3.97
CA LYS A 24 -2.39 -9.48 4.97
C LYS A 24 -2.12 -8.09 4.37
N TRP A 25 -1.48 -8.03 3.20
CA TRP A 25 -1.15 -6.76 2.52
C TRP A 25 -2.35 -6.10 1.86
N GLY A 26 -3.34 -6.86 1.39
CA GLY A 26 -4.58 -6.33 0.81
C GLY A 26 -5.30 -5.41 1.80
N LYS A 27 -5.64 -5.93 2.98
CA LYS A 27 -6.26 -5.15 4.06
C LYS A 27 -5.36 -4.00 4.52
N GLN A 28 -4.07 -4.26 4.73
CA GLN A 28 -3.12 -3.23 5.16
C GLN A 28 -3.03 -2.06 4.15
N LEU A 29 -3.21 -2.32 2.84
CA LEU A 29 -3.24 -1.29 1.81
C LEU A 29 -4.54 -0.50 1.78
N ASP A 30 -5.67 -1.12 2.07
CA ASP A 30 -6.95 -0.42 2.13
C ASP A 30 -7.04 0.46 3.39
N ASP A 31 -6.54 -0.03 4.53
CA ASP A 31 -6.35 0.76 5.75
C ASP A 31 -5.37 1.92 5.49
N TYR A 32 -4.26 1.65 4.82
CA TYR A 32 -3.28 2.67 4.42
C TYR A 32 -3.92 3.76 3.54
N LYS A 33 -4.71 3.35 2.54
CA LYS A 33 -5.42 4.27 1.65
C LYS A 33 -6.38 5.17 2.43
N ASN A 34 -7.11 4.62 3.40
CA ASN A 34 -8.04 5.40 4.22
C ASN A 34 -7.30 6.35 5.17
N TYR A 35 -6.22 5.90 5.77
CA TYR A 35 -5.36 6.74 6.60
C TYR A 35 -4.78 7.93 5.82
N VAL A 36 -4.31 7.70 4.60
CA VAL A 36 -3.79 8.75 3.71
C VAL A 36 -4.88 9.76 3.32
N LYS A 37 -6.14 9.33 3.13
CA LYS A 37 -7.24 10.27 2.89
C LYS A 37 -7.44 11.23 4.07
N GLU A 38 -7.43 10.72 5.31
CA GLU A 38 -7.55 11.57 6.49
C GLU A 38 -6.32 12.47 6.69
N TYR A 39 -5.11 11.98 6.39
CA TYR A 39 -3.90 12.81 6.34
C TYR A 39 -4.07 14.00 5.39
N ILE A 40 -4.50 13.75 4.14
CA ILE A 40 -4.71 14.82 3.14
C ILE A 40 -5.74 15.84 3.62
N LYS A 41 -6.83 15.37 4.25
CA LYS A 41 -7.86 16.23 4.82
C LYS A 41 -7.30 17.13 5.93
N HIS A 42 -6.52 16.59 6.85
CA HIS A 42 -5.88 17.40 7.90
C HIS A 42 -4.81 18.34 7.35
N TYR A 43 -4.03 17.91 6.36
CA TYR A 43 -3.10 18.77 5.64
C TYR A 43 -3.83 19.98 5.03
N LYS A 44 -4.90 19.77 4.25
CA LYS A 44 -5.68 20.87 3.63
C LYS A 44 -6.33 21.79 4.68
N LYS A 45 -6.79 21.24 5.82
CA LYS A 45 -7.29 22.06 6.94
C LYS A 45 -6.21 22.89 7.61
N ALA A 46 -5.00 22.33 7.77
CA ALA A 46 -3.87 23.04 8.36
C ALA A 46 -3.43 24.23 7.50
N GLN A 47 -3.44 24.07 6.17
CA GLN A 47 -3.19 25.17 5.22
C GLN A 47 -4.22 26.30 5.37
N LYS A 48 -5.47 25.98 5.72
CA LYS A 48 -6.53 26.95 6.02
C LYS A 48 -6.47 27.54 7.43
N GLY A 49 -5.38 27.31 8.18
CA GLY A 49 -5.20 27.86 9.53
C GLY A 49 -5.80 27.03 10.67
N ASN A 50 -6.27 25.80 10.43
CA ASN A 50 -6.79 24.96 11.51
C ASN A 50 -5.65 24.44 12.40
N GLU A 51 -5.58 24.92 13.65
CA GLU A 51 -4.50 24.61 14.61
C GLU A 51 -4.46 23.13 15.00
N VAL A 52 -5.61 22.52 15.28
CA VAL A 52 -5.71 21.08 15.60
C VAL A 52 -5.11 20.24 14.48
N SER A 53 -5.47 20.56 13.23
CA SER A 53 -4.95 19.84 12.07
C SER A 53 -3.47 20.13 11.85
N ARG A 54 -3.01 21.36 12.10
CA ARG A 54 -1.60 21.77 12.02
C ARG A 54 -0.74 20.98 12.98
N ALA A 55 -1.23 20.71 14.18
CA ALA A 55 -0.56 19.83 15.13
C ALA A 55 -0.64 18.35 14.71
N LEU A 56 -1.76 17.90 14.14
CA LEU A 56 -2.02 16.48 13.89
C LEU A 56 -1.37 15.92 12.61
N TYR A 57 -1.44 16.64 11.49
CA TYR A 57 -0.99 16.11 10.19
C TYR A 57 0.51 15.71 10.17
N PRO A 58 1.44 16.37 10.89
CA PRO A 58 2.84 15.95 10.94
C PRO A 58 3.01 14.57 11.59
N TYR A 59 2.31 14.28 12.70
CA TYR A 59 2.32 12.94 13.29
C TYR A 59 1.71 11.90 12.36
N MET A 60 0.67 12.30 11.61
CA MET A 60 0.10 11.42 10.61
C MET A 60 1.09 11.13 9.48
N ARG A 61 1.90 12.12 9.10
CA ARG A 61 2.96 11.98 8.09
C ARG A 61 3.93 10.87 8.45
N VAL A 62 4.51 10.94 9.64
CA VAL A 62 5.49 9.96 10.14
C VAL A 62 4.94 8.53 10.10
N LYS A 63 3.68 8.34 10.53
CA LYS A 63 3.04 7.01 10.52
C LYS A 63 2.88 6.44 9.12
N TRP A 64 2.50 7.27 8.14
CA TRP A 64 2.33 6.78 6.77
C TRP A 64 3.68 6.56 6.09
N GLU A 65 4.70 7.38 6.35
CA GLU A 65 6.07 7.19 5.85
C GLU A 65 6.65 5.84 6.32
N ALA A 66 6.52 5.52 7.61
CA ALA A 66 6.95 4.22 8.13
C ALA A 66 6.25 3.03 7.46
N LEU A 67 4.95 3.17 7.15
CA LEU A 67 4.21 2.13 6.43
C LEU A 67 4.64 2.04 4.96
N ASN A 68 4.92 3.18 4.33
CA ASN A 68 5.48 3.23 2.98
C ASN A 68 6.82 2.50 2.88
N ASP A 69 7.70 2.65 3.86
CA ASP A 69 9.00 1.97 3.90
C ASP A 69 8.86 0.45 4.05
N ARG A 70 7.92 0.01 4.90
CA ARG A 70 7.56 -1.41 5.03
C ARG A 70 7.05 -1.99 3.72
N LEU A 71 6.21 -1.23 3.01
CA LEU A 71 5.66 -1.65 1.72
C LEU A 71 6.74 -1.66 0.63
N ASN A 72 7.66 -0.69 0.60
CA ASN A 72 8.79 -0.69 -0.32
C ASN A 72 9.71 -1.89 -0.07
N THR A 73 9.98 -2.22 1.20
CA THR A 73 10.77 -3.40 1.57
C THR A 73 10.09 -4.69 1.13
N ALA A 74 8.78 -4.81 1.33
CA ALA A 74 8.01 -5.96 0.85
C ALA A 74 8.02 -6.05 -0.69
N SER A 75 7.90 -4.92 -1.39
CA SER A 75 8.01 -4.84 -2.84
C SER A 75 9.38 -5.29 -3.34
N ASN A 76 10.47 -4.82 -2.72
CA ASN A 76 11.84 -5.17 -3.10
C ASN A 76 12.16 -6.65 -2.87
N LYS A 77 11.42 -7.31 -1.98
CA LYS A 77 11.50 -8.75 -1.72
C LYS A 77 10.56 -9.57 -2.61
N ASN A 78 9.90 -8.95 -3.60
CA ASN A 78 8.90 -9.59 -4.46
C ASN A 78 7.74 -10.25 -3.70
N ILE A 79 7.42 -9.76 -2.50
CA ILE A 79 6.31 -10.28 -1.67
C ILE A 79 4.95 -9.74 -2.14
N LEU A 80 4.95 -8.55 -2.73
CA LEU A 80 3.73 -7.88 -3.16
C LEU A 80 3.37 -8.26 -4.59
N THR A 81 2.07 -8.43 -4.85
CA THR A 81 1.58 -8.64 -6.21
C THR A 81 1.63 -7.33 -7.01
N GLU A 82 1.63 -7.43 -8.35
CA GLU A 82 1.55 -6.23 -9.19
C GLU A 82 0.34 -5.35 -8.87
N LYS A 83 -0.81 -5.95 -8.57
CA LYS A 83 -2.04 -5.21 -8.20
C LYS A 83 -1.79 -4.38 -6.93
N GLN A 84 -1.06 -4.94 -5.97
CA GLN A 84 -0.71 -4.26 -4.72
C GLN A 84 0.30 -3.14 -4.94
N ILE A 85 1.33 -3.38 -5.76
CA ILE A 85 2.31 -2.36 -6.15
C ILE A 85 1.61 -1.19 -6.87
N LYS A 86 0.71 -1.48 -7.81
CA LYS A 86 -0.12 -0.48 -8.51
C LYS A 86 -0.97 0.32 -7.51
N LYS A 87 -1.57 -0.31 -6.49
CA LYS A 87 -2.31 0.40 -5.42
C LYS A 87 -1.39 1.35 -4.65
N ILE A 88 -0.19 0.91 -4.26
CA ILE A 88 0.79 1.74 -3.54
C ILE A 88 1.16 2.98 -4.35
N THR A 89 1.52 2.79 -5.63
CA THR A 89 1.88 3.90 -6.53
C THR A 89 0.75 4.91 -6.66
N LYS A 90 -0.50 4.45 -6.79
CA LYS A 90 -1.67 5.34 -6.81
C LYS A 90 -1.83 6.15 -5.53
N ILE A 91 -1.57 5.55 -4.36
CA ILE A 91 -1.65 6.24 -3.07
C ILE A 91 -0.55 7.32 -2.97
N LYS A 92 0.69 6.98 -3.34
CA LYS A 92 1.82 7.94 -3.38
C LYS A 92 1.52 9.13 -4.29
N ALA A 93 1.04 8.88 -5.51
CA ALA A 93 0.68 9.94 -6.45
C ALA A 93 -0.42 10.86 -5.89
N LYS A 94 -1.41 10.30 -5.19
CA LYS A 94 -2.47 11.09 -4.56
C LYS A 94 -1.94 12.05 -3.49
N ILE A 95 -0.97 11.62 -2.69
CA ILE A 95 -0.32 12.48 -1.69
C ILE A 95 0.40 13.64 -2.39
N ILE A 96 1.26 13.32 -3.36
CA ILE A 96 2.04 14.31 -4.11
C ILE A 96 1.11 15.35 -4.74
N ASN A 97 0.10 14.91 -5.48
CA ASN A 97 -0.85 15.81 -6.14
C ASN A 97 -1.64 16.67 -5.14
N SER A 98 -2.00 16.12 -3.97
CA SER A 98 -2.80 16.88 -2.98
C SER A 98 -1.99 17.84 -2.12
N CYS A 99 -0.67 17.66 -2.05
CA CYS A 99 0.25 18.46 -1.23
C CYS A 99 1.16 19.39 -2.05
N ALA A 100 1.16 19.25 -3.38
CA ALA A 100 1.82 20.17 -4.30
C ALA A 100 0.91 21.33 -4.75
N GLU A 101 -0.40 21.21 -4.52
CA GLU A 101 -1.41 22.28 -4.63
C GLU A 101 -1.33 23.25 -3.45
#